data_AF-A0A6I3EZW0-F1
#
_entry.id   AF-A0A6I3EZW0-F1
#
_cell.length_a   1.000
_cell.length_b   1.000
_cell.length_c   1.000
_cell.angle_alpha   90.00
_cell.angle_beta   90.00
_cell.angle_gamma   90.00
#
_symmetry.space_group_name_H-M   'P 1'
#
loop_
_entity.id
_entity.type
_entity.pdbx_description
1 polymer ?
#
loop_
_entity_poly.entity_id
_entity_poly.type
_entity_poly.pdbx_seq_one_letter_code
_entity_poly.pdbx_strand_id
1 'polypeptide(L)'
;MKTKKHPRDMTPADTEAIIAAFDAHEDGVFSVADVAVLTELRAATAARREAEGRIEAAVLEAHHHGMSWGLIGAQLGMTRQGARQRFDRLING
;
A
#
# COMPACT_ATOMS: atom_id res chain seq x y z
N MET A 1 -5.77 -26.63 -1.95
CA MET A 1 -5.60 -27.98 -2.54
C MET A 1 -4.42 -27.91 -3.52
N LYS A 2 -3.34 -28.68 -3.32
CA LYS A 2 -2.17 -28.65 -4.24
C LYS A 2 -2.30 -29.75 -5.29
N THR A 3 -2.74 -29.41 -6.51
CA THR A 3 -2.65 -30.32 -7.64
C THR A 3 -1.33 -30.08 -8.37
N LYS A 4 -0.30 -30.87 -8.04
CA LYS A 4 1.00 -30.88 -8.76
C LYS A 4 0.96 -31.79 -9.99
N LYS A 5 -0.17 -31.89 -10.71
CA LYS A 5 -0.26 -32.67 -11.96
C LYS A 5 -0.19 -31.71 -13.15
N HIS A 6 0.67 -32.02 -14.11
CA HIS A 6 0.81 -31.22 -15.31
C HIS A 6 -0.46 -31.36 -16.18
N PRO A 7 -0.99 -30.31 -16.84
CA PRO A 7 -2.28 -30.34 -17.54
C PRO A 7 -2.42 -31.43 -18.62
N ARG A 8 -1.30 -31.98 -19.09
CA ARG A 8 -1.24 -33.04 -20.12
C ARG A 8 -1.43 -34.45 -19.54
N ASP A 9 -1.32 -34.61 -18.23
CA ASP A 9 -1.45 -35.88 -17.50
C ASP A 9 -2.75 -35.96 -16.68
N MET A 10 -3.70 -35.06 -16.97
CA MET A 10 -5.02 -35.06 -16.34
C MET A 10 -5.92 -36.09 -17.01
N THR A 11 -6.53 -36.92 -16.18
CA THR A 11 -7.60 -37.82 -16.60
C THR A 11 -8.93 -37.07 -16.69
N PRO A 12 -9.94 -37.63 -17.37
CA PRO A 12 -11.30 -37.06 -17.36
C PRO A 12 -11.85 -36.86 -15.94
N ALA A 13 -11.58 -37.81 -15.04
CA ALA A 13 -11.98 -37.70 -13.63
C ALA A 13 -11.25 -36.57 -12.87
N ASP A 14 -9.96 -36.34 -13.16
CA ASP A 14 -9.22 -35.19 -12.61
C ASP A 14 -9.84 -33.87 -13.10
N THR A 15 -10.36 -33.84 -14.33
CA THR A 15 -11.01 -32.65 -14.92
C THR A 15 -12.37 -32.40 -14.29
N GLU A 16 -13.18 -33.43 -14.13
CA GLU A 16 -14.50 -33.36 -13.50
C GLU A 16 -14.40 -32.92 -12.03
N ALA A 17 -13.38 -33.40 -11.31
CA ALA A 17 -13.12 -32.96 -9.94
C ALA A 17 -12.76 -31.47 -9.85
N ILE A 18 -12.05 -30.92 -10.85
CA ILE A 18 -11.72 -29.49 -10.90
C ILE A 18 -12.96 -28.66 -11.24
N ILE A 19 -13.78 -29.12 -12.19
CA ILE A 19 -15.05 -28.45 -12.55
C ILE A 19 -15.98 -28.43 -11.34
N ALA A 20 -16.19 -29.58 -10.69
CA ALA A 20 -17.02 -29.66 -9.50
C ALA A 20 -16.49 -28.78 -8.35
N ALA A 21 -15.17 -28.66 -8.19
CA ALA A 21 -14.59 -27.77 -7.19
C ALA A 21 -14.76 -26.28 -7.53
N PHE A 22 -14.81 -25.94 -8.82
CA PHE A 22 -15.10 -24.58 -9.29
C PHE A 22 -16.59 -24.25 -9.11
N ASP A 23 -17.49 -25.14 -9.54
CA ASP A 23 -18.94 -24.97 -9.43
C ASP A 23 -19.44 -24.99 -7.97
N ALA A 24 -18.77 -25.75 -7.10
CA ALA A 24 -19.04 -25.76 -5.66
C ALA A 24 -18.43 -24.57 -4.92
N HIS A 25 -17.60 -23.77 -5.58
CA HIS A 25 -17.16 -22.50 -5.03
C HIS A 25 -18.33 -21.53 -5.10
N GLU A 26 -18.85 -21.11 -3.94
CA GLU A 26 -19.86 -20.05 -3.92
C GLU A 26 -19.23 -18.73 -4.38
N ASP A 27 -19.51 -18.35 -5.64
CA ASP A 27 -19.35 -16.96 -6.08
C ASP A 27 -20.27 -16.09 -5.21
N GLY A 28 -19.68 -15.22 -4.38
CA GLY A 28 -20.48 -14.34 -3.51
C GLY A 28 -19.79 -13.77 -2.27
N VAL A 29 -18.58 -14.21 -1.93
CA VAL A 29 -17.86 -13.64 -0.77
C VAL A 29 -17.39 -12.20 -1.06
N PHE A 30 -17.12 -11.88 -2.33
CA PHE A 30 -16.74 -10.54 -2.77
C PHE A 30 -17.53 -10.15 -4.02
N SER A 31 -18.20 -9.02 -3.93
CA SER A 31 -18.95 -8.38 -5.01
C SER A 31 -18.06 -7.43 -5.83
N VAL A 32 -18.56 -6.99 -6.98
CA VAL A 32 -17.93 -5.91 -7.77
C VAL A 32 -17.80 -4.62 -6.93
N ALA A 33 -18.75 -4.36 -6.03
CA ALA A 33 -18.67 -3.23 -5.11
C ALA A 33 -17.49 -3.39 -4.13
N ASP A 34 -17.21 -4.60 -3.64
CA ASP A 34 -16.05 -4.87 -2.78
C ASP A 34 -14.73 -4.63 -3.51
N VAL A 35 -14.66 -4.98 -4.80
CA VAL A 35 -13.50 -4.68 -5.64
C VAL A 35 -13.30 -3.17 -5.78
N ALA A 36 -14.36 -2.40 -5.99
CA ALA A 36 -14.28 -0.94 -6.08
C ALA A 36 -13.79 -0.32 -4.76
N VAL A 37 -14.33 -0.75 -3.61
CA VAL A 37 -13.92 -0.28 -2.27
C VAL A 37 -12.45 -0.60 -1.99
N LEU A 38 -12.01 -1.83 -2.29
CA LEU A 38 -10.61 -2.22 -2.10
C LEU A 38 -9.66 -1.49 -3.06
N THR A 39 -10.14 -1.15 -4.27
CA THR A 39 -9.38 -0.35 -5.23
C THR A 39 -9.22 1.08 -4.72
N GLU A 40 -10.28 1.70 -4.22
CA GLU A 40 -10.22 3.03 -3.60
C GLU A 40 -9.27 3.04 -2.39
N LEU A 41 -9.31 2.00 -1.54
CA LEU A 41 -8.40 1.91 -0.40
C LEU A 41 -6.92 1.86 -0.84
N ARG A 42 -6.61 1.14 -1.92
CA ARG A 42 -5.25 1.13 -2.51
C ARG A 42 -4.89 2.49 -3.10
N ALA A 43 -5.80 3.14 -3.81
CA ALA A 43 -5.60 4.46 -4.38
C ALA A 43 -5.32 5.51 -3.29
N ALA A 44 -6.14 5.56 -2.25
CA ALA A 44 -5.96 6.45 -1.10
C ALA A 44 -4.62 6.19 -0.39
N THR A 45 -4.23 4.92 -0.25
CA THR A 45 -2.92 4.57 0.33
C THR A 45 -1.76 5.04 -0.54
N ALA A 46 -1.86 4.93 -1.87
CA ALA A 46 -0.86 5.44 -2.80
C ALA A 46 -0.75 6.98 -2.71
N ALA A 47 -1.90 7.67 -2.76
CA ALA A 47 -1.95 9.12 -2.62
C ALA A 47 -1.37 9.62 -1.29
N ARG A 48 -1.62 8.90 -0.18
CA ARG A 48 -0.99 9.20 1.12
C ARG A 48 0.53 9.09 1.05
N ARG A 49 1.06 8.01 0.47
CA ARG A 49 2.51 7.82 0.33
C ARG A 49 3.16 8.90 -0.53
N GLU A 50 2.50 9.30 -1.62
CA GLU A 50 2.97 10.39 -2.48
C GLU A 50 2.99 11.73 -1.73
N ALA A 51 1.94 12.03 -0.96
CA ALA A 51 1.90 13.21 -0.11
C ALA A 51 2.99 13.20 0.97
N GLU A 52 3.22 12.06 1.62
CA GLU A 52 4.32 11.88 2.58
C GLU A 52 5.67 12.13 1.94
N GLY A 53 5.93 11.56 0.76
CA GLY A 53 7.16 11.80 0.01
C GLY A 53 7.37 13.27 -0.36
N ARG A 54 6.32 13.98 -0.76
CA ARG A 54 6.38 15.44 -1.02
C ARG A 54 6.70 16.24 0.24
N ILE A 55 6.14 15.86 1.39
CA ILE A 55 6.46 16.50 2.68
C ILE A 55 7.93 16.28 3.03
N GLU A 56 8.45 15.05 2.89
CA GLU A 56 9.86 14.74 3.17
C GLU A 56 10.81 15.56 2.28
N ALA A 57 10.53 15.64 0.97
CA ALA A 57 11.31 16.44 0.03
C ALA A 57 11.28 17.94 0.38
N ALA A 58 10.10 18.49 0.71
CA ALA A 58 9.97 19.89 1.10
C ALA A 58 10.70 20.21 2.41
N VAL A 59 10.69 19.28 3.38
CA VAL A 59 11.43 19.44 4.64
C VAL A 59 12.94 19.44 4.40
N LEU A 60 13.44 18.53 3.56
CA LEU A 60 14.85 18.47 3.18
C LEU A 60 15.29 19.80 2.56
N GLU A 61 14.52 20.32 1.59
CA GLU A 61 14.82 21.58 0.92
C GLU A 61 14.77 22.78 1.87
N ALA A 62 13.74 22.86 2.73
CA ALA A 62 13.64 23.90 3.75
C ALA A 62 14.84 23.89 4.71
N HIS A 63 15.28 22.70 5.12
CA HIS A 63 16.45 22.54 5.97
C HIS A 63 17.75 22.94 5.25
N HIS A 64 17.92 22.58 3.98
CA HIS A 64 19.05 23.03 3.15
C HIS A 64 19.11 24.55 3.00
N HIS A 65 17.96 25.22 2.96
CA HIS A 65 17.87 26.68 3.00
C HIS A 65 18.09 27.29 4.40
N GLY A 66 18.48 26.50 5.40
CA GLY A 66 18.80 26.96 6.75
C GLY A 66 17.58 27.26 7.62
N MET A 67 16.38 26.85 7.21
CA MET A 67 15.19 27.05 8.04
C MET A 67 15.25 26.18 9.28
N SER A 68 14.94 26.76 10.44
CA SER A 68 15.00 26.03 11.70
C SER A 68 13.88 24.98 11.80
N TRP A 69 14.14 23.90 12.55
CA TRP A 69 13.11 22.91 12.91
C TRP A 69 11.85 23.51 13.55
N GLY A 70 11.97 24.65 14.22
CA GLY A 70 10.81 25.35 14.79
C GLY A 70 9.91 25.94 13.72
N LEU A 71 10.50 26.55 12.68
CA LEU A 71 9.75 27.11 11.55
C LEU A 71 9.12 26.00 10.70
N ILE A 72 9.88 24.95 10.40
CA ILE A 72 9.39 23.77 9.66
C ILE A 72 8.25 23.10 10.42
N GLY A 73 8.42 22.87 11.73
CA GLY A 73 7.38 22.25 12.56
C GLY A 73 6.09 23.06 12.60
N ALA A 74 6.18 24.39 12.70
CA ALA A 74 5.01 25.27 12.68
C ALA A 74 4.19 25.13 11.39
N GLN A 75 4.83 25.00 10.22
CA GLN A 75 4.13 24.79 8.95
C GLN A 75 3.43 23.42 8.87
N LEU A 76 3.96 22.43 9.58
CA LEU A 76 3.41 21.08 9.63
C LEU A 76 2.45 20.85 10.81
N GLY A 77 2.12 21.90 11.58
CA GLY A 77 1.25 21.79 12.75
C GLY A 77 1.84 20.96 13.90
N MET A 78 3.18 20.92 14.02
CA MET A 78 3.88 20.15 15.05
C MET A 78 4.92 20.97 15.81
N THR A 79 5.35 20.44 16.96
CA THR A 79 6.38 21.09 17.76
C THR A 79 7.76 21.00 17.09
N ARG A 80 8.68 21.90 17.45
CA ARG A 80 10.09 21.85 17.03
C ARG A 80 10.71 20.47 17.27
N GLN A 81 10.50 19.91 18.47
CA GLN A 81 11.06 18.62 18.86
C GLN A 81 10.46 17.49 18.03
N GLY A 82 9.15 17.54 17.75
CA GLY A 82 8.48 16.58 16.86
C GLY A 82 9.01 16.62 15.42
N ALA A 83 9.18 17.82 14.87
CA ALA A 83 9.77 18.00 13.54
C ALA A 83 11.18 17.42 13.46
N ARG A 84 12.05 17.76 14.43
CA ARG A 84 13.40 17.20 14.48
C ARG A 84 13.37 15.68 14.59
N GLN A 85 12.68 15.11 15.58
CA GLN A 85 12.63 13.65 15.76
C GLN A 85 12.15 12.91 14.49
N ARG A 86 11.17 13.48 13.78
CA ARG A 86 10.61 12.86 12.58
C ARG A 86 11.54 12.92 11.36
N PHE A 87 12.22 14.04 11.16
CA PHE A 87 12.90 14.34 9.90
C PHE A 87 14.43 14.39 9.99
N ASP A 88 15.03 14.36 11.19
CA ASP A 88 16.50 14.37 11.36
C ASP A 88 17.18 13.21 10.61
N ARG A 89 16.50 12.06 10.48
CA ARG A 89 16.94 10.91 9.68
C ARG A 89 17.14 11.21 8.18
N LEU A 90 16.46 12.22 7.64
CA LEU A 90 16.56 12.59 6.22
C LEU A 90 17.81 13.45 5.96
N ILE A 91 18.38 14.05 7.01
CA ILE A 91 19.53 14.93 6.93
C ILE A 91 20.82 14.17 7.30
N ASN A 92 20.73 13.29 8.30
CA ASN A 92 21.89 12.63 8.91
C ASN A 92 22.00 11.13 8.56
N GLY A 93 21.12 10.59 7.71
CA GLY A 93 21.11 9.19 7.27
C GLY A 93 21.66 9.04 5.87
#